data_AF-A0A2I0D888-F1
#
_entry.id   AF-A0A2I0D888-F1
#
_cell.length_a   1.000
_cell.length_b   1.000
_cell.length_c   1.000
_cell.angle_alpha   90.00
_cell.angle_beta   90.00
_cell.angle_gamma   90.00
#
_symmetry.space_group_name_H-M   'P 1'
#
loop_
_entity.id
_entity.type
_entity.pdbx_description
1 polymer ?
#
loop_
_entity_poly.entity_id
_entity_poly.type
_entity_poly.pdbx_seq_one_letter_code
_entity_poly.pdbx_strand_id
1 'polypeptide(L)'
;MDEKLSEYQQYHIWILIGAVVIIATIQFFMNRHLKRDVARLSADLKKAEIKFSKYHQDQVDAYKQLYTHFYEFRAATQRILYFADRDADHHIHKKRLQEYLVNQKQLMHFFKSNRILFPEDTCKKIDDNFTVFARFTSKVFKDKEDLENFETYFDANFMEMYGNAEGEMDKIKQRARNLRESEEYKEAGKKMWKLIQELENDFRKLVK
;
A
#
# COMPACT_ATOMS: atom_id res chain seq x y z
N MET A 1 -40.51 -83.86 4.11
CA MET A 1 -40.57 -82.53 4.78
C MET A 1 -39.19 -81.88 4.79
N ASP A 2 -38.13 -82.69 4.84
CA ASP A 2 -36.72 -82.24 4.82
C ASP A 2 -36.26 -81.60 3.49
N GLU A 3 -36.78 -82.06 2.35
CA GLU A 3 -36.41 -81.52 1.02
C GLU A 3 -36.88 -80.06 0.84
N LYS A 4 -38.10 -79.73 1.32
CA LYS A 4 -38.65 -78.36 1.28
C LYS A 4 -37.94 -77.40 2.26
N LEU A 5 -37.42 -77.93 3.36
CA LEU A 5 -36.60 -77.16 4.31
C LEU A 5 -35.20 -76.86 3.73
N SER A 6 -34.63 -77.82 2.99
CA SER A 6 -33.35 -77.67 2.28
C SER A 6 -33.41 -76.60 1.19
N GLU A 7 -34.46 -76.60 0.36
CA GLU A 7 -34.67 -75.59 -0.69
C GLU A 7 -34.89 -74.18 -0.12
N TYR A 8 -35.66 -74.06 0.97
CA TYR A 8 -35.91 -72.77 1.63
C TYR A 8 -34.63 -72.16 2.21
N GLN A 9 -33.78 -72.98 2.82
CA GLN A 9 -32.47 -72.57 3.35
C GLN A 9 -31.52 -72.14 2.22
N GLN A 10 -31.48 -72.86 1.10
CA GLN A 10 -30.67 -72.48 -0.07
C GLN A 10 -31.13 -71.15 -0.68
N TYR A 11 -32.44 -70.92 -0.79
CA TYR A 11 -32.98 -69.65 -1.29
C TYR A 11 -32.59 -68.46 -0.42
N HIS A 12 -32.66 -68.61 0.91
CA HIS A 12 -32.22 -67.56 1.84
C HIS A 12 -30.72 -67.27 1.74
N ILE A 13 -29.89 -68.30 1.55
CA ILE A 13 -28.45 -68.13 1.33
C ILE A 13 -28.18 -67.31 0.05
N TRP A 14 -28.89 -67.59 -1.05
CA TRP A 14 -28.74 -66.83 -2.29
C TRP A 14 -29.18 -65.38 -2.17
N ILE A 15 -30.28 -65.11 -1.45
CA ILE A 15 -30.70 -63.73 -1.14
C ILE A 15 -29.63 -63.01 -0.32
N LEU A 16 -29.04 -63.67 0.67
CA LEU A 16 -28.03 -63.08 1.55
C LEU A 16 -26.75 -62.76 0.78
N ILE A 17 -26.31 -63.64 -0.12
CA ILE A 17 -25.19 -63.39 -1.05
C ILE A 17 -25.52 -62.20 -1.96
N GLY A 18 -26.73 -62.15 -2.54
CA GLY A 18 -27.17 -61.03 -3.37
C GLY A 18 -27.15 -59.69 -2.63
N ALA A 19 -27.64 -59.67 -1.39
CA ALA A 19 -27.63 -58.48 -0.54
C ALA A 19 -26.20 -57.99 -0.24
N VAL A 20 -25.28 -58.91 0.06
CA VAL A 20 -23.86 -58.58 0.30
C VAL A 20 -23.21 -57.97 -0.94
N VAL A 21 -23.47 -58.52 -2.13
CA VAL A 21 -22.93 -58.00 -3.40
C VAL A 21 -23.48 -56.60 -3.70
N ILE A 22 -24.77 -56.35 -3.46
CA ILE A 22 -25.40 -55.03 -3.66
C ILE A 22 -24.79 -54.01 -2.70
N ILE A 23 -24.67 -54.34 -1.42
CA ILE A 23 -24.06 -53.45 -0.41
C ILE A 23 -22.60 -53.13 -0.79
N ALA A 24 -21.82 -54.14 -1.18
CA ALA A 24 -20.43 -53.95 -1.60
C ALA A 24 -20.32 -53.04 -2.84
N THR A 25 -21.24 -53.17 -3.79
CA THR A 25 -21.29 -52.34 -5.00
C THR A 25 -21.64 -50.89 -4.65
N ILE A 26 -22.67 -50.66 -3.83
CA ILE A 26 -23.06 -49.33 -3.37
C ILE A 26 -21.91 -48.67 -2.60
N GLN A 27 -21.27 -49.40 -1.68
CA GLN A 27 -20.11 -48.90 -0.92
C GLN A 27 -18.93 -48.56 -1.84
N PHE A 28 -18.67 -49.35 -2.89
CA PHE A 28 -17.63 -49.06 -3.86
C PHE A 28 -17.89 -47.75 -4.63
N PHE A 29 -19.11 -47.55 -5.12
CA PHE A 29 -19.48 -46.31 -5.81
C PHE A 29 -19.47 -45.09 -4.87
N MET A 30 -20.02 -45.22 -3.65
CA MET A 30 -19.98 -44.16 -2.64
C MET A 30 -18.55 -43.77 -2.29
N ASN A 31 -17.67 -44.74 -2.03
CA ASN A 31 -16.25 -44.48 -1.74
C ASN A 31 -15.54 -43.81 -2.90
N ARG A 32 -15.86 -44.18 -4.15
CA ARG A 32 -15.27 -43.56 -5.34
C ARG A 32 -15.72 -42.10 -5.50
N HIS A 33 -17.00 -41.82 -5.29
CA HIS A 33 -17.53 -40.45 -5.33
C HIS A 33 -16.96 -39.58 -4.21
N LEU A 34 -16.98 -40.07 -2.96
CA LEU A 34 -16.39 -39.37 -1.82
C LEU A 34 -14.91 -39.06 -2.02
N LYS A 35 -14.12 -40.02 -2.51
CA LYS A 35 -12.69 -39.80 -2.82
C LYS A 35 -12.50 -38.71 -3.88
N ARG A 36 -13.38 -38.68 -4.91
CA ARG A 36 -13.32 -37.66 -5.97
C ARG A 36 -13.68 -36.28 -5.45
N ASP A 37 -14.69 -36.16 -4.60
CA ASP A 37 -15.13 -34.88 -4.06
C ASP A 37 -14.14 -34.33 -3.02
N VAL A 38 -13.57 -35.19 -2.17
CA VAL A 38 -12.47 -34.82 -1.27
C VAL A 38 -11.24 -34.35 -2.04
N ALA A 39 -10.87 -35.02 -3.13
CA ALA A 39 -9.75 -34.59 -3.98
C ALA A 39 -10.01 -33.23 -4.64
N ARG A 40 -11.23 -32.96 -5.09
CA ARG A 40 -11.63 -31.65 -5.63
C ARG A 40 -11.55 -30.56 -4.56
N LEU A 41 -12.15 -30.79 -3.38
CA LEU A 41 -12.10 -29.84 -2.27
C LEU A 41 -10.67 -29.56 -1.82
N SER A 42 -9.82 -30.59 -1.73
CA SER A 42 -8.40 -30.42 -1.40
C SER A 42 -7.65 -29.58 -2.45
N ALA A 43 -7.92 -29.80 -3.74
CA ALA A 43 -7.33 -29.01 -4.81
C ALA A 43 -7.80 -27.55 -4.79
N ASP A 44 -9.09 -27.32 -4.54
CA ASP A 44 -9.67 -25.98 -4.43
C ASP A 44 -9.14 -25.24 -3.19
N LEU A 45 -9.03 -25.92 -2.05
CA LEU A 45 -8.41 -25.40 -0.84
C LEU A 45 -6.95 -25.03 -1.07
N LYS A 46 -6.16 -25.91 -1.70
CA LYS A 46 -4.75 -25.62 -2.03
C LYS A 46 -4.63 -24.42 -2.97
N LYS A 47 -5.53 -24.30 -3.95
CA LYS A 47 -5.56 -23.13 -4.87
C LYS A 47 -5.95 -21.86 -4.12
N ALA A 48 -6.90 -21.93 -3.20
CA ALA A 48 -7.31 -20.80 -2.36
C ALA A 48 -6.18 -20.38 -1.41
N GLU A 49 -5.49 -21.35 -0.80
CA GLU A 49 -4.32 -21.15 0.06
C GLU A 49 -3.18 -20.48 -0.70
N ILE A 50 -2.84 -20.96 -1.91
CA ILE A 50 -1.82 -20.32 -2.76
C ILE A 50 -2.22 -18.89 -3.11
N LYS A 51 -3.48 -18.64 -3.47
CA LYS A 51 -3.97 -17.29 -3.77
C LYS A 51 -3.90 -16.38 -2.54
N PHE A 52 -4.27 -16.89 -1.38
CA PHE A 52 -4.20 -16.17 -0.11
C PHE A 52 -2.75 -15.84 0.24
N SER A 53 -1.85 -16.81 0.14
CA SER A 53 -0.41 -16.63 0.38
C SER A 53 0.19 -15.58 -0.56
N LYS A 54 -0.13 -15.63 -1.86
CA LYS A 54 0.31 -14.63 -2.83
C LYS A 54 -0.25 -13.23 -2.51
N TYR A 55 -1.56 -13.13 -2.27
CA TYR A 55 -2.18 -11.85 -1.92
C TYR A 55 -1.57 -11.25 -0.64
N HIS A 56 -1.32 -12.09 0.37
CA HIS A 56 -0.66 -11.67 1.60
C HIS A 56 0.76 -11.17 1.35
N GLN A 57 1.53 -11.87 0.50
CA GLN A 57 2.86 -11.42 0.09
C GLN A 57 2.81 -10.08 -0.66
N ASP A 58 1.92 -9.94 -1.65
CA ASP A 58 1.71 -8.70 -2.40
C ASP A 58 1.32 -7.54 -1.46
N GLN A 59 0.49 -7.82 -0.45
CA GLN A 59 0.12 -6.86 0.58
C GLN A 59 1.32 -6.44 1.44
N VAL A 60 2.11 -7.38 1.95
CA VAL A 60 3.32 -7.09 2.74
C VAL A 60 4.31 -6.23 1.93
N ASP A 61 4.55 -6.57 0.67
CA ASP A 61 5.44 -5.82 -0.22
C ASP A 61 4.88 -4.42 -0.52
N ALA A 62 3.57 -4.29 -0.68
CA ALA A 62 2.91 -3.00 -0.88
C ALA A 62 3.04 -2.09 0.35
N TYR A 63 2.87 -2.62 1.56
CA TYR A 63 3.09 -1.86 2.80
C TYR A 63 4.54 -1.39 2.94
N LYS A 64 5.51 -2.26 2.63
CA LYS A 64 6.93 -1.91 2.68
C LYS A 64 7.27 -0.78 1.72
N GLN A 65 6.79 -0.84 0.48
CA GLN A 65 7.01 0.22 -0.51
C GLN A 65 6.26 1.52 -0.16
N LEU A 66 5.03 1.41 0.33
CA LEU A 66 4.26 2.57 0.80
C LEU A 66 5.02 3.31 1.91
N TYR A 67 5.54 2.56 2.87
CA TYR A 67 6.36 3.07 3.97
C TYR A 67 7.61 3.81 3.46
N THR A 68 8.35 3.21 2.52
CA THR A 68 9.51 3.87 1.89
C THR A 68 9.12 5.20 1.27
N HIS A 69 8.05 5.25 0.47
CA HIS A 69 7.59 6.50 -0.15
C HIS A 69 7.16 7.56 0.86
N PHE A 70 6.54 7.18 1.97
CA PHE A 70 6.24 8.13 3.05
C PHE A 70 7.51 8.70 3.70
N TYR A 71 8.54 7.88 3.89
CA TYR A 71 9.81 8.34 4.44
C TYR A 71 10.57 9.26 3.47
N GLU A 72 10.59 8.93 2.19
CA GLU A 72 11.17 9.77 1.14
C GLU A 72 10.46 11.12 1.07
N PHE A 73 9.12 11.11 1.07
CA PHE A 73 8.32 12.32 1.08
C PHE A 73 8.56 13.16 2.34
N ARG A 74 8.68 12.53 3.51
CA ARG A 74 9.05 13.21 4.76
C ARG A 74 10.45 13.82 4.68
N ALA A 75 11.42 13.10 4.15
CA ALA A 75 12.78 13.59 4.01
C ALA A 75 12.83 14.80 3.07
N ALA A 76 12.12 14.76 1.94
CA ALA A 76 11.98 15.89 1.02
C ALA A 76 11.32 17.11 1.70
N THR A 77 10.28 16.88 2.48
CA THR A 77 9.63 17.92 3.30
C THR A 77 10.62 18.56 4.27
N GLN A 78 11.40 17.75 5.00
CA GLN A 78 12.42 18.26 5.93
C GLN A 78 13.53 19.02 5.22
N ARG A 79 13.90 18.63 3.99
CA ARG A 79 14.98 19.28 3.23
C ARG A 79 14.68 20.73 2.89
N ILE A 80 13.43 21.05 2.57
CA ILE A 80 12.97 22.43 2.34
C ILE A 80 13.23 23.33 3.57
N LEU A 81 13.23 22.75 4.78
CA LEU A 81 13.02 23.49 6.02
C LEU A 81 14.25 23.57 6.91
N TYR A 82 15.03 22.49 6.98
CA TYR A 82 16.17 22.39 7.88
C TYR A 82 17.49 22.81 7.25
N PHE A 83 17.61 22.73 5.92
CA PHE A 83 18.83 23.13 5.23
C PHE A 83 18.77 24.54 4.63
N ALA A 84 17.65 25.23 4.77
CA ALA A 84 17.54 26.63 4.34
C ALA A 84 18.47 27.56 5.13
N ASP A 85 18.76 27.25 6.40
CA ASP A 85 19.71 28.04 7.19
C ASP A 85 21.19 27.71 6.85
N ARG A 86 21.46 26.58 6.18
CA ARG A 86 22.83 26.10 5.88
C ARG A 86 23.26 26.35 4.43
N ASP A 87 22.39 26.03 3.47
CA ASP A 87 22.64 26.19 2.03
C ASP A 87 21.48 26.98 1.42
N ALA A 88 21.49 28.30 1.65
CA ALA A 88 20.48 29.24 1.20
C ALA A 88 20.78 29.73 -0.23
N ASP A 89 20.84 28.81 -1.17
CA ASP A 89 21.10 29.07 -2.59
C ASP A 89 19.80 28.90 -3.39
N HIS A 90 19.58 29.76 -4.38
CA HIS A 90 18.39 29.78 -5.22
C HIS A 90 18.16 28.42 -5.89
N HIS A 91 19.17 27.89 -6.57
CA HIS A 91 19.06 26.65 -7.34
C HIS A 91 18.85 25.46 -6.41
N ILE A 92 19.55 25.42 -5.29
CA ILE A 92 19.39 24.39 -4.27
C ILE A 92 17.97 24.43 -3.70
N HIS A 93 17.45 25.61 -3.37
CA HIS A 93 16.08 25.76 -2.84
C HIS A 93 15.04 25.33 -3.89
N LYS A 94 15.14 25.81 -5.12
CA LYS A 94 14.27 25.40 -6.24
C LYS A 94 14.30 23.89 -6.46
N LYS A 95 15.47 23.26 -6.40
CA LYS A 95 15.63 21.80 -6.47
C LYS A 95 14.90 21.09 -5.33
N ARG A 96 15.00 21.59 -4.08
CA ARG A 96 14.29 21.02 -2.92
C ARG A 96 12.77 21.09 -3.08
N LEU A 97 12.24 22.21 -3.58
CA LEU A 97 10.81 22.34 -3.90
C LEU A 97 10.40 21.30 -4.95
N GLN A 98 11.19 21.13 -6.01
CA GLN A 98 10.93 20.12 -7.04
C GLN A 98 10.99 18.69 -6.48
N GLU A 99 11.98 18.37 -5.65
CA GLU A 99 12.09 17.06 -4.98
C GLU A 99 10.84 16.76 -4.14
N TYR A 100 10.32 17.74 -3.40
CA TYR A 100 9.08 17.57 -2.66
C TYR A 100 7.90 17.24 -3.57
N LEU A 101 7.71 17.99 -4.66
CA LEU A 101 6.61 17.78 -5.61
C LEU A 101 6.68 16.40 -6.28
N VAL A 102 7.89 15.96 -6.64
CA VAL A 102 8.12 14.63 -7.24
C VAL A 102 7.80 13.52 -6.24
N ASN A 103 8.30 13.59 -5.02
CA ASN A 103 8.05 12.57 -3.99
C ASN A 103 6.57 12.50 -3.61
N GLN A 104 5.88 13.65 -3.51
CA GLN A 104 4.44 13.69 -3.25
C GLN A 104 3.66 12.99 -4.36
N LYS A 105 3.99 13.27 -5.63
CA LYS A 105 3.36 12.63 -6.79
C LYS A 105 3.63 11.12 -6.81
N GLN A 106 4.85 10.68 -6.53
CA GLN A 106 5.22 9.27 -6.48
C GLN A 106 4.45 8.52 -5.39
N LEU A 107 4.39 9.08 -4.17
CA LEU A 107 3.60 8.53 -3.07
C LEU A 107 2.11 8.39 -3.45
N MET A 108 1.52 9.44 -4.01
CA MET A 108 0.12 9.41 -4.44
C MET A 108 -0.14 8.38 -5.55
N HIS A 109 0.76 8.32 -6.54
CA HIS A 109 0.65 7.37 -7.63
C HIS A 109 0.76 5.93 -7.14
N PHE A 110 1.75 5.64 -6.28
CA PHE A 110 1.93 4.34 -5.68
C PHE A 110 0.69 3.92 -4.89
N PHE A 111 0.20 4.78 -4.00
CA PHE A 111 -0.99 4.47 -3.20
C PHE A 111 -2.23 4.21 -4.06
N LYS A 112 -2.50 5.06 -5.06
CA LYS A 112 -3.66 4.88 -5.95
C LYS A 112 -3.59 3.57 -6.73
N SER A 113 -2.40 3.21 -7.22
CA SER A 113 -2.19 2.01 -8.03
C SER A 113 -2.28 0.72 -7.20
N ASN A 114 -1.92 0.79 -5.92
CA ASN A 114 -1.90 -0.36 -5.01
C ASN A 114 -3.06 -0.35 -3.99
N ARG A 115 -4.05 0.55 -4.15
CA ARG A 115 -5.12 0.79 -3.17
C ARG A 115 -5.83 -0.49 -2.72
N ILE A 116 -6.06 -1.42 -3.66
CA ILE A 116 -6.76 -2.69 -3.43
C ILE A 116 -6.04 -3.61 -2.42
N LEU A 117 -4.74 -3.42 -2.21
CA LEU A 117 -3.93 -4.23 -1.31
C LEU A 117 -4.01 -3.75 0.16
N PHE A 118 -4.60 -2.59 0.40
CA PHE A 118 -4.70 -2.01 1.74
C PHE A 118 -6.13 -2.17 2.30
N PRO A 119 -6.29 -2.35 3.63
CA PRO A 119 -7.58 -2.28 4.30
C PRO A 119 -8.26 -0.93 4.05
N GLU A 120 -9.59 -0.93 4.05
CA GLU A 120 -10.40 0.27 3.82
C GLU A 120 -10.10 1.38 4.84
N ASP A 121 -9.95 1.02 6.12
CA ASP A 121 -9.58 1.97 7.18
C ASP A 121 -8.22 2.62 6.92
N THR A 122 -7.22 1.85 6.46
CA THR A 122 -5.91 2.39 6.09
C THR A 122 -6.03 3.33 4.89
N CYS A 123 -6.83 2.96 3.88
CA CYS A 123 -7.08 3.80 2.73
C CYS A 123 -7.70 5.15 3.12
N LYS A 124 -8.73 5.12 3.96
CA LYS A 124 -9.43 6.32 4.44
C LYS A 124 -8.47 7.26 5.17
N LYS A 125 -7.64 6.71 6.06
CA LYS A 125 -6.61 7.50 6.76
C LYS A 125 -5.66 8.16 5.78
N ILE A 126 -5.18 7.46 4.77
CA ILE A 126 -4.26 8.01 3.77
C ILE A 126 -4.94 9.14 2.97
N ASP A 127 -6.18 8.94 2.53
CA ASP A 127 -6.95 9.94 1.78
C ASP A 127 -7.18 11.23 2.60
N ASP A 128 -7.53 11.09 3.88
CA ASP A 128 -7.72 12.22 4.79
C ASP A 128 -6.42 13.04 4.93
N ASN A 129 -5.28 12.37 4.98
CA ASN A 129 -3.97 13.02 5.05
C ASN A 129 -3.59 13.67 3.72
N PHE A 130 -3.93 13.08 2.58
CA PHE A 130 -3.66 13.67 1.25
C PHE A 130 -4.36 15.01 1.06
N THR A 131 -5.54 15.21 1.65
CA THR A 131 -6.21 16.52 1.64
C THR A 131 -5.38 17.59 2.38
N VAL A 132 -4.75 17.22 3.49
CA VAL A 132 -3.84 18.12 4.24
C VAL A 132 -2.57 18.38 3.42
N PHE A 133 -1.96 17.34 2.85
CA PHE A 133 -0.74 17.48 2.05
C PHE A 133 -0.99 18.29 0.78
N ALA A 134 -2.17 18.20 0.17
CA ALA A 134 -2.53 19.01 -0.99
C ALA A 134 -2.49 20.51 -0.68
N ARG A 135 -2.98 20.94 0.48
CA ARG A 135 -2.94 22.35 0.91
C ARG A 135 -1.50 22.87 1.02
N PHE A 136 -0.61 22.10 1.66
CA PHE A 136 0.80 22.48 1.75
C PHE A 136 1.50 22.41 0.37
N THR A 137 1.16 21.43 -0.45
CA THR A 137 1.68 21.28 -1.81
C THR A 137 1.35 22.49 -2.68
N SER A 138 0.14 23.06 -2.57
CA SER A 138 -0.21 24.29 -3.27
C SER A 138 0.71 25.46 -2.90
N LYS A 139 1.14 25.56 -1.63
CA LYS A 139 2.12 26.58 -1.21
C LYS A 139 3.51 26.33 -1.78
N VAL A 140 3.97 25.08 -1.75
CA VAL A 140 5.27 24.69 -2.33
C VAL A 140 5.30 24.94 -3.83
N PHE A 141 4.21 24.61 -4.53
CA PHE A 141 4.07 24.85 -5.96
C PHE A 141 4.11 26.36 -6.28
N LYS A 142 3.35 27.17 -5.54
CA LYS A 142 3.38 28.63 -5.68
C LYS A 142 4.77 29.20 -5.41
N ASP A 143 5.45 28.77 -4.35
CA ASP A 143 6.81 29.24 -4.02
C ASP A 143 7.79 28.96 -5.18
N LYS A 144 7.68 27.79 -5.81
CA LYS A 144 8.47 27.40 -6.98
C LYS A 144 8.13 28.26 -8.21
N GLU A 145 6.85 28.44 -8.52
CA GLU A 145 6.39 29.28 -9.63
C GLU A 145 6.84 30.73 -9.45
N ASP A 146 6.76 31.26 -8.23
CA ASP A 146 7.24 32.59 -7.90
C ASP A 146 8.77 32.71 -8.12
N LEU A 147 9.57 31.65 -7.91
CA LEU A 147 11.00 31.66 -8.24
C LEU A 147 11.25 31.64 -9.74
N GLU A 148 10.50 30.82 -10.48
CA GLU A 148 10.62 30.71 -11.94
C GLU A 148 10.22 32.01 -12.63
N ASN A 149 9.18 32.67 -12.15
CA ASN A 149 8.77 34.00 -12.60
C ASN A 149 9.82 35.06 -12.26
N PHE A 150 10.46 34.95 -11.09
CA PHE A 150 11.53 35.85 -10.68
C PHE A 150 12.78 35.68 -11.56
N GLU A 151 13.21 34.45 -11.83
CA GLU A 151 14.28 34.17 -12.81
C GLU A 151 13.93 34.74 -14.18
N THR A 152 12.70 34.53 -14.66
CA THR A 152 12.25 34.99 -15.98
C THR A 152 12.23 36.52 -16.07
N TYR A 153 11.75 37.21 -15.04
CA TYR A 153 11.67 38.67 -15.03
C TYR A 153 13.04 39.35 -15.11
N PHE A 154 14.08 38.73 -14.54
CA PHE A 154 15.45 39.24 -14.52
C PHE A 154 16.38 38.55 -15.53
N ASP A 155 15.83 37.81 -16.51
CA ASP A 155 16.62 37.05 -17.51
C ASP A 155 17.71 36.16 -16.88
N ALA A 156 17.41 35.56 -15.72
CA ALA A 156 18.33 34.78 -14.90
C ALA A 156 19.61 35.51 -14.45
N ASN A 157 19.60 36.86 -14.43
CA ASN A 157 20.69 37.67 -13.92
C ASN A 157 20.66 37.74 -12.39
N PHE A 158 21.46 36.89 -11.75
CA PHE A 158 21.57 36.78 -10.28
C PHE A 158 21.93 38.10 -9.59
N MET A 159 22.75 38.93 -10.22
CA MET A 159 23.15 40.22 -9.65
C MET A 159 21.95 41.17 -9.60
N GLU A 160 21.08 41.17 -10.59
CA GLU A 160 19.87 42.02 -10.60
C GLU A 160 18.78 41.45 -9.70
N MET A 161 18.64 40.13 -9.64
CA MET A 161 17.70 39.44 -8.75
C MET A 161 18.00 39.68 -7.27
N TYR A 162 19.28 39.62 -6.89
CA TYR A 162 19.68 39.53 -5.48
C TYR A 162 20.59 40.66 -5.01
N GLY A 163 21.23 41.39 -5.92
CA GLY A 163 22.20 42.44 -5.60
C GLY A 163 23.57 41.90 -5.19
N ASN A 164 23.62 40.77 -4.47
CA ASN A 164 24.83 40.03 -4.12
C ASN A 164 24.44 38.66 -3.52
N ALA A 165 25.45 37.85 -3.18
CA ALA A 165 25.24 36.53 -2.57
C ALA A 165 24.56 36.58 -1.19
N GLU A 166 24.82 37.62 -0.38
CA GLU A 166 24.20 37.77 0.95
C GLU A 166 22.69 38.05 0.82
N GLY A 167 22.31 38.91 -0.12
CA GLY A 167 20.92 39.22 -0.46
C GLY A 167 20.17 38.01 -1.02
N GLU A 168 20.85 37.13 -1.75
CA GLU A 168 20.31 35.83 -2.14
C GLU A 168 20.01 34.96 -0.92
N MET A 169 21.03 34.76 -0.07
CA MET A 169 20.89 33.94 1.14
C MET A 169 19.75 34.42 2.03
N ASP A 170 19.60 35.72 2.23
CA ASP A 170 18.56 36.29 3.07
C ASP A 170 17.16 36.10 2.48
N LYS A 171 16.98 36.36 1.17
CA LYS A 171 15.68 36.14 0.51
C LYS A 171 15.29 34.66 0.51
N ILE A 172 16.24 33.76 0.26
CA ILE A 172 15.98 32.31 0.26
C ILE A 172 15.67 31.79 1.67
N LYS A 173 16.42 32.24 2.70
CA LYS A 173 16.11 31.93 4.10
C LYS A 173 14.71 32.43 4.48
N GLN A 174 14.34 33.63 4.09
CA GLN A 174 13.03 34.18 4.39
C GLN A 174 11.90 33.36 3.74
N ARG A 175 12.06 32.97 2.46
CA ARG A 175 11.10 32.10 1.77
C ARG A 175 10.91 30.76 2.48
N ALA A 176 12.01 30.10 2.83
CA ALA A 176 11.95 28.83 3.55
C ALA A 176 11.32 28.98 4.95
N ARG A 177 11.59 30.08 5.67
CA ARG A 177 10.93 30.39 6.94
C ARG A 177 9.43 30.60 6.78
N ASN A 178 9.00 31.35 5.75
CA ASN A 178 7.59 31.55 5.46
C ASN A 178 6.85 30.22 5.20
N LEU A 179 7.48 29.28 4.49
CA LEU A 179 6.94 27.93 4.31
C LEU A 179 6.87 27.16 5.63
N ARG A 180 7.94 27.21 6.44
CA ARG A 180 8.02 26.52 7.74
C ARG A 180 7.04 27.04 8.77
N GLU A 181 6.72 28.34 8.74
CA GLU A 181 5.83 28.97 9.70
C GLU A 181 4.37 28.86 9.30
N SER A 182 4.09 28.41 8.07
CA SER A 182 2.73 28.16 7.60
C SER A 182 2.00 27.10 8.42
N GLU A 183 0.71 27.34 8.69
CA GLU A 183 -0.13 26.40 9.43
C GLU A 183 -0.31 25.07 8.68
N GLU A 184 -0.39 25.13 7.36
CA GLU A 184 -0.49 23.96 6.49
C GLU A 184 0.73 23.05 6.63
N TYR A 185 1.94 23.63 6.77
CA TYR A 185 3.13 22.85 7.05
C TYR A 185 3.07 22.18 8.43
N LYS A 186 2.76 22.94 9.48
CA LYS A 186 2.69 22.40 10.85
C LYS A 186 1.69 21.24 10.93
N GLU A 187 0.54 21.42 10.29
CA GLU A 187 -0.50 20.41 10.21
C GLU A 187 -0.02 19.19 9.39
N ALA A 188 0.53 19.40 8.19
CA ALA A 188 1.05 18.34 7.32
C ALA A 188 2.15 17.53 8.00
N GLY A 189 3.11 18.18 8.67
CA GLY A 189 4.21 17.51 9.38
C GLY A 189 3.71 16.60 10.51
N LYS A 190 2.78 17.11 11.35
CA LYS A 190 2.17 16.32 12.43
C LYS A 190 1.39 15.13 11.90
N LYS A 191 0.58 15.36 10.85
CA LYS A 191 -0.26 14.37 10.19
C LYS A 191 0.56 13.26 9.53
N MET A 192 1.62 13.65 8.79
CA MET A 192 2.56 12.72 8.17
C MET A 192 3.28 11.83 9.18
N TRP A 193 3.78 12.39 10.28
CA TRP A 193 4.43 11.61 11.33
C TRP A 193 3.48 10.59 11.97
N LYS A 194 2.25 11.03 12.29
CA LYS A 194 1.23 10.14 12.85
C LYS A 194 0.87 9.02 11.88
N LEU A 195 0.67 9.34 10.60
CA LEU A 195 0.33 8.35 9.58
C LEU A 195 1.44 7.31 9.41
N ILE A 196 2.71 7.72 9.40
CA ILE A 196 3.85 6.81 9.36
C ILE A 196 3.81 5.81 10.53
N GLN A 197 3.60 6.30 11.76
CA GLN A 197 3.51 5.43 12.94
C GLN A 197 2.31 4.48 12.88
N GLU A 198 1.17 4.94 12.38
CA GLU A 198 -0.01 4.10 12.19
C GLU A 198 0.24 3.01 11.14
N LEU A 199 0.91 3.34 10.02
CA LEU A 199 1.28 2.37 8.99
C LEU A 199 2.32 1.34 9.48
N GLU A 200 3.31 1.76 10.27
CA GLU A 200 4.25 0.83 10.92
C GLU A 200 3.52 -0.17 11.83
N ASN A 201 2.54 0.31 12.59
CA ASN A 201 1.77 -0.54 13.48
C ASN A 201 0.89 -1.53 12.71
N ASP A 202 0.27 -1.09 11.62
CA ASP A 202 -0.53 -1.98 10.77
C ASP A 202 0.34 -3.00 10.05
N PHE A 203 1.53 -2.61 9.57
CA PHE A 203 2.51 -3.53 9.01
C PHE A 203 2.98 -4.58 10.04
N ARG A 204 3.26 -4.17 11.28
CA ARG A 204 3.66 -5.10 12.35
C ARG A 204 2.56 -6.11 12.72
N LYS A 205 1.28 -5.78 12.52
CA LYS A 205 0.19 -6.73 12.72
C LYS A 205 0.08 -7.74 11.58
N LEU A 206 0.46 -7.35 10.36
CA LEU A 206 0.44 -8.20 9.17
C LEU A 206 1.57 -9.23 9.17
N VAL A 207 2.73 -8.90 9.73
CA VAL A 207 3.92 -9.77 9.74
C VAL A 207 3.95 -10.72 10.97
N LYS A 208 3.02 -10.56 11.92
CA LYS A 208 2.86 -11.45 13.09
C LYS A 208 1.93 -12.61 12.77
#